data_AF-A0A1C5LFG7-F1
#
_entry.id   AF-A0A1C5LFG7-F1
#
_cell.length_a   1.000
_cell.length_b   1.000
_cell.length_c   1.000
_cell.angle_alpha   90.00
_cell.angle_beta   90.00
_cell.angle_gamma   90.00
#
_symmetry.space_group_name_H-M   'P 1'
#
loop_
_entity.id
_entity.type
_entity.pdbx_description
1 polymer ?
#
loop_
_entity_poly.entity_id
_entity_poly.type
_entity_poly.pdbx_seq_one_letter_code
_entity_poly.pdbx_strand_id
1 'polypeptide(L)'
;MKLEEFLDNPKLMQKVVRKILLIVTYIIVLIFVLFNVSALQQVGGYVLWLLGPFLLGIAVAFVMNVILRLFELHVFSFLNKKKLKFWERVRRPICILLSFLVLAGLICAISFFIIPELINSLKVLTDAVPGYLQSLYDTVTSYLQDFNITQQQLNDLKLDWSSIIDKVTGVMSGVMGSLGNLTVGFANAMVTLVMSFIFSIYMLSKKERFILTLKRMLYAFLPLGKAKAILNVSSLANRIFSSFVRGQMTESLILGCLCYIGMSILQLPYALLIASIVALASLIPIMGAYIGCFTGALILFLVHPMYSVYFIIFLVLLQQFEGNVIYPRVVGSSVGLPGIWVIFAIVVGGNMMGMAGILLGIPTCSVLYSLLRRQTAKSLQQKGITNEQVLRNDPDWEPAEEEEAKPPVKPVFSKVRSLFGRKRSTNTVGPENGAEGVSAEAVEADPSASSPTEEHVSAEKDKTD
;
A
#
# COMPACT_ATOMS: atom_id res chain seq x y z
N MET A 1 -14.78 32.10 -49.23
CA MET A 1 -16.21 32.40 -49.09
C MET A 1 -16.32 33.87 -48.73
N LYS A 2 -17.02 34.68 -49.54
CA LYS A 2 -17.17 36.11 -49.26
C LYS A 2 -18.05 36.27 -48.01
N LEU A 3 -17.79 37.29 -47.19
CA LEU A 3 -18.46 37.51 -45.91
C LEU A 3 -20.00 37.59 -46.05
N GLU A 4 -20.48 38.11 -47.19
CA GLU A 4 -21.89 38.19 -47.56
C GLU A 4 -22.54 36.80 -47.74
N GLU A 5 -21.84 35.87 -48.39
CA GLU A 5 -22.30 34.50 -48.64
C GLU A 5 -22.36 33.64 -47.34
N PHE A 6 -21.57 34.03 -46.34
CA PHE A 6 -21.56 33.41 -45.02
C PHE A 6 -22.72 33.90 -44.13
N LEU A 7 -23.10 35.18 -44.25
CA LEU A 7 -24.21 35.78 -43.53
C LEU A 7 -25.58 35.35 -44.09
N ASP A 8 -25.67 35.05 -45.39
CA ASP A 8 -26.92 34.64 -46.03
C ASP A 8 -27.31 33.17 -45.79
N ASN A 9 -26.47 32.38 -45.10
CA ASN A 9 -26.72 30.97 -44.83
C ASN A 9 -27.24 30.75 -43.39
N PRO A 10 -28.56 30.72 -43.15
CA PRO A 10 -29.14 30.72 -41.81
C PRO A 10 -28.75 29.49 -40.98
N LYS A 11 -28.53 28.34 -41.62
CA LYS A 11 -28.11 27.10 -40.94
C LYS A 11 -26.65 27.17 -40.47
N LEU A 12 -25.78 27.85 -41.22
CA LEU A 12 -24.38 28.03 -40.86
C LEU A 12 -24.25 29.08 -39.75
N MET A 13 -24.97 30.19 -39.86
CA MET A 13 -25.03 31.24 -38.86
C MET A 13 -25.54 30.70 -37.51
N GLN A 14 -26.60 29.89 -37.50
CA GLN A 14 -27.15 29.28 -36.27
C GLN A 14 -26.13 28.34 -35.59
N LYS A 15 -25.35 27.56 -36.34
CA LYS A 15 -24.29 26.71 -35.78
C LYS A 15 -23.16 27.53 -35.16
N VAL A 16 -22.77 28.63 -35.80
CA VAL A 16 -21.70 29.52 -35.33
C VAL A 16 -22.15 30.27 -34.07
N VAL A 17 -23.36 30.82 -34.06
CA VAL A 17 -23.95 31.46 -32.88
C VAL A 17 -24.05 30.48 -31.71
N ARG A 18 -24.47 29.22 -31.95
CA ARG A 18 -24.54 28.20 -30.88
C ARG A 18 -23.17 27.85 -30.30
N LYS A 19 -22.12 27.82 -31.15
CA LYS A 19 -20.74 27.62 -30.69
C LYS A 19 -20.21 28.82 -29.90
N ILE A 20 -20.46 30.03 -30.38
CA ILE A 20 -20.06 31.27 -29.68
C ILE A 20 -20.78 31.34 -28.33
N LEU A 21 -22.09 31.06 -28.28
CA LEU A 21 -22.86 31.03 -27.05
C LEU A 21 -22.28 30.02 -26.06
N LEU A 22 -21.97 28.79 -26.50
CA LEU A 22 -21.32 27.78 -25.64
C LEU A 22 -19.96 28.24 -25.10
N ILE A 23 -19.15 28.90 -25.93
CA ILE A 23 -17.85 29.45 -25.51
C ILE A 23 -18.05 30.57 -24.48
N VAL A 24 -18.98 31.49 -24.73
CA VAL A 24 -19.29 32.60 -23.80
C VAL A 24 -19.83 32.06 -22.48
N THR A 25 -20.77 31.11 -22.50
CA THR A 25 -21.28 30.48 -21.27
C THR A 25 -20.17 29.73 -20.53
N TYR A 26 -19.29 29.02 -21.25
CA TYR A 26 -18.14 28.36 -20.66
C TYR A 26 -17.18 29.36 -19.98
N ILE A 27 -16.88 30.49 -20.64
CA ILE A 27 -16.01 31.54 -20.07
C ILE A 27 -16.64 32.17 -18.83
N ILE A 28 -17.95 32.45 -18.86
CA ILE A 28 -18.67 33.02 -17.70
C ILE A 28 -18.65 32.05 -16.52
N VAL A 29 -18.90 30.75 -16.76
CA VAL A 29 -18.83 29.71 -15.73
C VAL A 29 -17.40 29.57 -15.19
N LEU A 30 -16.39 29.60 -16.07
CA LEU A 30 -14.98 29.51 -15.69
C LEU A 30 -14.57 30.69 -14.79
N ILE A 31 -14.96 31.91 -15.16
CA ILE A 31 -14.71 33.12 -14.37
C ILE A 31 -15.46 33.02 -13.03
N PHE A 32 -16.72 32.60 -13.02
CA PHE A 32 -17.49 32.43 -11.79
C PHE A 32 -16.83 31.42 -10.82
N VAL A 33 -16.32 30.30 -11.34
CA VAL A 33 -15.59 29.29 -10.56
C VAL A 33 -14.26 29.82 -10.03
N LEU A 34 -13.51 30.57 -10.85
CA LEU A 34 -12.23 31.18 -10.46
C LEU A 34 -12.37 32.30 -9.42
N PHE A 35 -13.47 33.04 -9.41
CA PHE A 35 -13.73 34.08 -8.41
C PHE A 35 -14.34 33.54 -7.12
N ASN A 36 -14.91 32.32 -7.13
CA ASN A 36 -15.55 31.70 -5.98
C ASN A 36 -14.83 30.44 -5.50
N VAL A 37 -13.49 30.42 -5.54
CA VAL A 37 -12.68 29.26 -5.13
C VAL A 37 -12.97 28.85 -3.69
N SER A 38 -13.16 29.81 -2.79
CA SER A 38 -13.49 29.55 -1.38
C SER A 38 -14.86 28.88 -1.23
N ALA A 39 -15.88 29.34 -1.96
CA ALA A 39 -17.20 28.71 -1.97
C ALA A 39 -17.15 27.31 -2.62
N LEU A 40 -16.36 27.13 -3.68
CA LEU A 40 -16.15 25.83 -4.32
C LEU A 40 -15.47 24.84 -3.36
N GLN A 41 -14.48 25.30 -2.59
CA GLN A 41 -13.83 24.50 -1.56
C GLN A 41 -14.78 24.11 -0.43
N GLN A 42 -15.65 25.02 0.01
CA GLN A 42 -16.65 24.72 1.05
C GLN A 42 -17.71 23.74 0.56
N VAL A 43 -18.27 23.96 -0.64
CA VAL A 43 -19.25 23.06 -1.25
C VAL A 43 -18.62 21.69 -1.53
N GLY A 44 -17.41 21.67 -2.09
CA GLY A 44 -16.66 20.44 -2.32
C GLY A 44 -16.36 19.69 -1.03
N GLY A 45 -15.94 20.39 0.02
CA GLY A 45 -15.71 19.83 1.36
C GLY A 45 -16.98 19.26 1.98
N TYR A 46 -18.12 19.95 1.84
CA TYR A 46 -19.41 19.47 2.32
C TYR A 46 -19.88 18.22 1.58
N VAL A 47 -19.76 18.19 0.25
CA VAL A 47 -20.06 17.00 -0.56
C VAL A 47 -19.15 15.83 -0.17
N LEU A 48 -17.85 16.08 0.04
CA LEU A 48 -16.91 15.05 0.46
C LEU A 48 -17.22 14.51 1.86
N TRP A 49 -17.64 15.38 2.78
CA TRP A 49 -18.09 15.00 4.11
C TRP A 49 -19.36 14.15 4.07
N LEU A 50 -20.36 14.53 3.27
CA LEU A 50 -21.57 13.73 3.03
C LEU A 50 -21.27 12.36 2.42
N LEU A 51 -20.31 12.30 1.50
CA LEU A 51 -19.85 11.04 0.89
C LEU A 51 -18.86 10.26 1.77
N GLY A 52 -18.41 10.84 2.89
CA GLY A 52 -17.40 10.28 3.79
C GLY A 52 -17.68 8.84 4.20
N PRO A 53 -18.89 8.50 4.72
CA PRO A 53 -19.23 7.13 5.08
C PRO A 53 -19.17 6.15 3.90
N PHE A 54 -19.53 6.61 2.70
CA PHE A 54 -19.50 5.77 1.50
C PHE A 54 -18.05 5.53 1.04
N LEU A 55 -17.22 6.57 1.01
CA LEU A 55 -15.80 6.47 0.66
C LEU A 55 -15.05 5.57 1.64
N LEU A 56 -15.29 5.75 2.95
CA LEU A 56 -14.73 4.89 3.99
C LEU A 56 -15.25 3.45 3.85
N GLY A 57 -16.54 3.26 3.56
CA GLY A 57 -17.11 1.94 3.28
C GLY A 57 -16.50 1.26 2.05
N ILE A 58 -16.17 2.01 0.98
CA ILE A 58 -15.43 1.48 -0.18
C ILE A 58 -14.01 1.06 0.23
N ALA A 59 -13.32 1.88 1.03
CA ALA A 59 -11.98 1.58 1.50
C ALA A 59 -11.97 0.31 2.38
N VAL A 60 -12.88 0.23 3.36
CA VAL A 60 -13.05 -0.97 4.21
C VAL A 60 -13.40 -2.18 3.35
N ALA A 61 -14.31 -2.04 2.38
CA ALA A 61 -14.65 -3.11 1.45
C ALA A 61 -13.42 -3.59 0.68
N PHE A 62 -12.59 -2.67 0.20
CA PHE A 62 -11.41 -3.02 -0.56
C PHE A 62 -10.42 -3.86 0.26
N VAL A 63 -10.16 -3.42 1.50
CA VAL A 63 -9.31 -4.11 2.48
C VAL A 63 -9.92 -5.48 2.84
N MET A 64 -11.20 -5.52 3.20
CA MET A 64 -11.89 -6.77 3.56
C MET A 64 -11.98 -7.76 2.40
N ASN A 65 -12.01 -7.30 1.15
CA ASN A 65 -12.00 -8.18 -0.01
C ASN A 65 -10.71 -9.02 -0.11
N VAL A 66 -9.59 -8.57 0.47
CA VAL A 66 -8.36 -9.39 0.58
C VAL A 66 -8.61 -10.57 1.50
N ILE A 67 -9.10 -10.33 2.72
CA ILE A 67 -9.42 -11.36 3.71
C ILE A 67 -10.51 -12.31 3.18
N LEU A 68 -11.55 -11.76 2.56
CA LEU A 68 -12.63 -12.52 1.94
C LEU A 68 -12.10 -13.49 0.89
N ARG A 69 -11.19 -13.05 0.02
CA ARG A 69 -10.59 -13.92 -1.00
C ARG A 69 -9.70 -15.00 -0.39
N LEU A 70 -9.02 -14.72 0.72
CA LEU A 70 -8.27 -15.75 1.45
C LEU A 70 -9.22 -16.85 1.93
N PHE A 71 -10.36 -16.49 2.52
CA PHE A 71 -11.37 -17.47 2.91
C PHE A 71 -11.99 -18.20 1.72
N GLU A 72 -12.40 -17.46 0.68
CA GLU A 72 -13.10 -18.01 -0.47
C GLU A 72 -12.23 -18.97 -1.30
N LEU A 73 -10.95 -18.65 -1.49
CA LEU A 73 -10.06 -19.39 -2.39
C LEU A 73 -9.16 -20.41 -1.68
N HIS A 74 -8.72 -20.14 -0.44
CA HIS A 74 -7.77 -20.98 0.27
C HIS A 74 -8.45 -21.79 1.37
N VAL A 75 -9.09 -21.12 2.34
CA VAL A 75 -9.66 -21.80 3.52
C VAL A 75 -10.80 -22.73 3.12
N PHE A 76 -11.76 -22.26 2.32
CA PHE A 76 -12.91 -23.06 1.88
C PHE A 76 -12.71 -23.75 0.52
N SER A 77 -11.46 -23.86 0.04
CA SER A 77 -11.14 -24.51 -1.24
C SER A 77 -11.68 -25.95 -1.31
N PHE A 78 -11.58 -26.69 -0.21
CA PHE A 78 -12.03 -28.09 -0.13
C PHE A 78 -13.55 -28.25 -0.29
N LEU A 79 -14.35 -27.29 0.22
CA LEU A 79 -15.81 -27.28 0.04
C LEU A 79 -16.22 -26.85 -1.37
N ASN A 80 -15.47 -25.94 -1.98
CA ASN A 80 -15.72 -25.51 -3.36
C ASN A 80 -15.55 -26.66 -4.37
N LYS A 81 -14.62 -27.59 -4.12
CA LYS A 81 -14.43 -28.77 -4.98
C LYS A 81 -15.64 -29.72 -4.98
N LYS A 82 -16.42 -29.76 -3.89
CA LYS A 82 -17.57 -30.66 -3.74
C LYS A 82 -18.85 -30.21 -4.48
N LYS A 83 -18.85 -29.02 -5.10
CA LYS A 83 -19.96 -28.45 -5.91
C LYS A 83 -21.37 -28.63 -5.31
N LEU A 84 -21.52 -28.46 -4.00
CA LEU A 84 -22.81 -28.54 -3.33
C LEU A 84 -23.66 -27.30 -3.67
N LYS A 85 -24.86 -27.50 -4.24
CA LYS A 85 -25.77 -26.41 -4.64
C LYS A 85 -26.07 -25.42 -3.51
N PHE A 86 -26.23 -25.91 -2.28
CA PHE A 86 -26.44 -25.05 -1.10
C PHE A 86 -25.22 -24.19 -0.80
N TRP A 87 -24.01 -24.78 -0.88
CA TRP A 87 -22.75 -24.10 -0.59
C TRP A 87 -22.52 -22.91 -1.52
N GLU A 88 -22.82 -23.03 -2.81
CA GLU A 88 -22.66 -21.92 -3.76
C GLU A 88 -23.48 -20.67 -3.38
N ARG A 89 -24.63 -20.85 -2.72
CA ARG A 89 -25.49 -19.74 -2.28
C ARG A 89 -25.02 -19.12 -0.95
N VAL A 90 -24.55 -19.93 -0.01
CA VAL A 90 -24.17 -19.46 1.34
C VAL A 90 -22.69 -19.13 1.51
N ARG A 91 -21.81 -19.63 0.61
CA ARG A 91 -20.36 -19.45 0.68
C ARG A 91 -19.98 -18.01 0.92
N ARG A 92 -20.56 -17.10 0.13
CA ARG A 92 -20.14 -15.71 0.14
C ARG A 92 -20.63 -14.93 1.37
N PRO A 93 -21.89 -15.01 1.79
CA PRO A 93 -22.31 -14.49 3.09
C PRO A 93 -21.44 -14.99 4.24
N ILE A 94 -21.11 -16.28 4.27
CA ILE A 94 -20.24 -16.88 5.30
C ILE A 94 -18.82 -16.29 5.23
N CYS A 95 -18.22 -16.18 4.05
CA CYS A 95 -16.87 -15.60 3.91
C CYS A 95 -16.85 -14.11 4.31
N ILE A 96 -17.90 -13.35 3.99
CA ILE A 96 -18.04 -11.95 4.42
C ILE A 96 -18.12 -11.89 5.95
N LEU A 97 -19.04 -12.66 6.54
CA LEU A 97 -19.22 -12.71 8.00
C LEU A 97 -17.91 -13.07 8.70
N LEU A 98 -17.24 -14.13 8.25
CA LEU A 98 -15.98 -14.59 8.84
C LEU A 98 -14.85 -13.57 8.67
N SER A 99 -14.77 -12.87 7.53
CA SER A 99 -13.76 -11.82 7.31
C SER A 99 -13.94 -10.67 8.30
N PHE A 100 -15.18 -10.21 8.48
CA PHE A 100 -15.48 -9.15 9.45
C PHE A 100 -15.34 -9.62 10.90
N LEU A 101 -15.66 -10.87 11.19
CA LEU A 101 -15.50 -11.45 12.53
C LEU A 101 -14.02 -11.58 12.90
N VAL A 102 -13.14 -11.93 11.96
CA VAL A 102 -11.68 -11.92 12.18
C VAL A 102 -11.18 -10.50 12.42
N LEU A 103 -11.60 -9.52 11.63
CA LEU A 103 -11.21 -8.13 11.87
C LEU A 103 -11.71 -7.63 13.22
N ALA A 104 -13.00 -7.83 13.52
CA ALA A 104 -13.60 -7.43 14.78
C ALA A 104 -12.94 -8.15 15.96
N GLY A 105 -12.66 -9.44 15.85
CA GLY A 105 -11.94 -10.23 16.84
C GLY A 105 -10.53 -9.68 17.09
N LEU A 106 -9.79 -9.33 16.03
CA LEU A 106 -8.47 -8.72 16.14
C LEU A 106 -8.55 -7.37 16.87
N ILE A 107 -9.47 -6.49 16.47
CA ILE A 107 -9.67 -5.16 17.09
C ILE A 107 -10.12 -5.30 18.54
N CYS A 108 -11.05 -6.21 18.85
CA CYS A 108 -11.54 -6.46 20.20
C CYS A 108 -10.43 -7.03 21.09
N ALA A 109 -9.66 -8.02 20.62
CA ALA A 109 -8.54 -8.58 21.37
C ALA A 109 -7.52 -7.48 21.69
N ILE A 110 -7.14 -6.71 20.68
CA ILE A 110 -6.19 -5.60 20.81
C ILE A 110 -6.71 -4.55 21.78
N SER A 111 -7.95 -4.09 21.61
CA SER A 111 -8.58 -3.12 22.53
C SER A 111 -8.65 -3.66 23.97
N PHE A 112 -9.06 -4.91 24.15
CA PHE A 112 -9.23 -5.53 25.48
C PHE A 112 -7.90 -5.77 26.19
N PHE A 113 -6.79 -5.99 25.47
CA PHE A 113 -5.46 -6.10 26.07
C PHE A 113 -4.77 -4.74 26.22
N ILE A 114 -4.84 -3.86 25.22
CA ILE A 114 -4.09 -2.60 25.18
C ILE A 114 -4.72 -1.54 26.06
N ILE A 115 -6.05 -1.34 25.99
CA ILE A 115 -6.70 -0.26 26.75
C ILE A 115 -6.48 -0.41 28.26
N PRO A 116 -6.70 -1.57 28.91
CA PRO A 116 -6.46 -1.67 30.34
C PRO A 116 -4.98 -1.57 30.70
N GLU A 117 -4.07 -2.14 29.90
CA GLU A 117 -2.63 -2.01 30.17
C GLU A 117 -2.16 -0.57 30.02
N LEU A 118 -2.68 0.17 29.04
CA LEU A 118 -2.41 1.58 28.84
C LEU A 118 -2.95 2.41 30.00
N ILE A 119 -4.18 2.14 30.48
CA ILE A 119 -4.75 2.79 31.65
C ILE A 119 -3.90 2.52 32.90
N ASN A 120 -3.48 1.28 33.13
CA ASN A 120 -2.63 0.91 34.27
C ASN A 120 -1.26 1.57 34.17
N SER A 121 -0.64 1.55 33.00
CA SER A 121 0.64 2.22 32.71
C SER A 121 0.56 3.72 32.96
N LEU A 122 -0.54 4.35 32.52
CA LEU A 122 -0.79 5.76 32.77
C LEU A 122 -0.98 6.06 34.26
N LYS A 123 -1.70 5.20 35.01
CA LYS A 123 -1.85 5.34 36.47
C LYS A 123 -0.51 5.23 37.20
N VAL A 124 0.29 4.21 36.86
CA VAL A 124 1.63 4.04 37.43
C VAL A 124 2.51 5.26 37.11
N LEU A 125 2.43 5.78 35.88
CA LEU A 125 3.16 6.98 35.50
C LEU A 125 2.67 8.22 36.27
N THR A 126 1.36 8.45 36.39
CA THR A 126 0.84 9.60 37.15
C THR A 126 1.22 9.52 38.62
N ASP A 127 1.26 8.32 39.19
CA ASP A 127 1.58 8.11 40.61
C ASP A 127 3.10 8.16 40.86
N ALA A 128 3.93 7.72 39.91
CA ALA A 128 5.38 7.61 40.07
C ALA A 128 6.15 8.85 39.57
N VAL A 129 5.61 9.62 38.61
CA VAL A 129 6.27 10.83 38.08
C VAL A 129 6.68 11.83 39.15
N PRO A 130 5.84 12.16 40.16
CA PRO A 130 6.25 13.07 41.22
C PRO A 130 7.49 12.55 41.98
N GLY A 131 7.53 11.24 42.27
CA GLY A 131 8.66 10.60 42.96
C GLY A 131 9.93 10.54 42.12
N TYR A 132 9.83 10.30 40.81
CA TYR A 132 10.98 10.34 39.90
C TYR A 132 11.54 11.74 39.71
N LEU A 133 10.67 12.76 39.63
CA LEU A 133 11.09 14.16 39.55
C LEU A 133 11.77 14.60 40.85
N GLN A 134 11.26 14.15 42.00
CA GLN A 134 11.91 14.38 43.29
C GLN A 134 13.28 13.70 43.37
N SER A 135 13.38 12.43 42.94
CA SER A 135 14.65 11.69 42.96
C SER A 135 15.68 12.26 41.98
N LEU A 136 15.24 12.77 40.81
CA LEU A 136 16.08 13.51 39.88
C LEU A 136 16.56 14.82 40.49
N TYR A 137 15.69 15.57 41.17
CA TYR A 137 16.06 16.77 41.91
C TYR A 137 17.14 16.45 42.97
N ASP A 138 16.93 15.40 43.76
CA ASP A 138 17.87 14.98 44.81
C ASP A 138 19.22 14.51 44.23
N THR A 139 19.20 13.78 43.10
CA THR A 139 20.42 13.32 42.42
C THR A 139 21.18 14.49 41.79
N VAL A 140 20.47 15.38 41.10
CA VAL A 140 21.06 16.58 40.48
C VAL A 140 21.66 17.48 41.55
N THR A 141 20.95 17.69 42.66
CA THR A 141 21.48 18.48 43.78
C THR A 141 22.66 17.82 44.49
N SER A 142 22.70 16.48 44.61
CA SER A 142 23.86 15.78 45.18
C SER A 142 25.10 15.92 44.29
N TYR A 143 24.97 15.72 42.97
CA TYR A 143 26.07 15.91 42.03
C TYR A 143 26.54 17.37 41.98
N LEU A 144 25.64 18.35 42.12
CA LEU A 144 26.01 19.77 42.16
C LEU A 144 26.72 20.17 43.46
N GLN A 145 26.39 19.50 44.58
CA GLN A 145 27.13 19.64 45.84
C GLN A 145 28.55 19.06 45.73
N ASP A 146 28.76 17.95 45.01
CA ASP A 146 30.09 17.38 44.76
C ASP A 146 31.00 18.34 43.96
N PHE A 147 30.43 19.29 43.20
CA PHE A 147 31.15 20.35 42.47
C PHE A 147 31.27 21.68 43.24
N ASN A 148 30.97 21.72 44.55
CA ASN A 148 31.01 22.94 45.39
C ASN A 148 30.10 24.09 44.93
N ILE A 149 29.06 23.81 44.14
CA ILE A 149 28.08 24.82 43.76
C ILE A 149 27.15 25.05 44.96
N THR A 150 27.14 26.27 45.49
CA THR A 150 26.36 26.61 46.69
C THR A 150 24.87 26.68 46.35
N GLN A 151 23.97 26.31 47.27
CA GLN A 151 22.50 26.34 47.04
C GLN A 151 21.99 27.70 46.51
N GLN A 152 22.65 28.81 46.85
CA GLN A 152 22.32 30.14 46.31
C GLN A 152 22.55 30.26 44.79
N GLN A 153 23.59 29.64 44.23
CA GLN A 153 23.85 29.65 42.78
C GLN A 153 22.87 28.75 42.01
N LEU A 154 22.32 27.70 42.64
CA LEU A 154 21.22 26.91 42.08
C LEU A 154 19.92 27.69 42.00
N ASN A 155 19.62 28.48 43.03
CA ASN A 155 18.43 29.33 43.05
C ASN A 155 18.55 30.49 42.04
N ASP A 156 19.77 30.98 41.77
CA ASP A 156 20.05 31.97 40.72
C ASP A 156 19.87 31.41 39.30
N LEU A 157 20.02 30.09 39.11
CA LEU A 157 19.71 29.41 37.84
C LEU A 157 18.20 29.39 37.50
N LYS A 158 17.33 29.81 38.44
CA LYS A 158 15.86 29.91 38.26
C LYS A 158 15.22 28.68 37.61
N LEU A 159 15.73 27.48 37.90
CA LEU A 159 15.07 26.25 37.49
C LEU A 159 13.87 26.05 38.41
N ASP A 160 12.72 26.55 37.97
CA ASP A 160 11.44 26.42 38.65
C ASP A 160 10.94 24.97 38.51
N TRP A 161 11.43 24.10 39.39
CA TRP A 161 11.08 22.68 39.43
C TRP A 161 9.58 22.47 39.61
N SER A 162 8.92 23.34 40.39
CA SER A 162 7.46 23.39 40.50
C SER A 162 6.81 23.63 39.13
N SER A 163 7.29 24.60 38.34
CA SER A 163 6.79 24.81 36.97
C SER A 163 6.98 23.61 36.07
N ILE A 164 8.07 22.85 36.20
CA ILE A 164 8.33 21.65 35.38
C ILE A 164 7.36 20.53 35.78
N ILE A 165 7.20 20.30 37.09
CA ILE A 165 6.24 19.33 37.63
C ILE A 165 4.81 19.68 37.21
N ASP A 166 4.41 20.95 37.32
CA ASP A 166 3.08 21.42 36.90
C ASP A 166 2.84 21.28 35.40
N LYS A 167 3.86 21.53 34.57
CA LYS A 167 3.77 21.31 33.11
C LYS A 167 3.66 19.83 32.77
N VAL A 168 4.43 18.97 33.42
CA VAL A 168 4.40 17.52 33.17
C VAL A 168 3.07 16.91 33.63
N THR A 169 2.59 17.28 34.81
CA THR A 169 1.28 16.85 35.33
C THR A 169 0.12 17.45 34.55
N GLY A 170 0.24 18.69 34.07
CA GLY A 170 -0.70 19.34 33.17
C GLY A 170 -0.80 18.65 31.79
N VAL A 171 0.33 18.25 31.20
CA VAL A 171 0.35 17.45 29.96
C VAL A 171 -0.29 16.08 30.19
N MET A 172 0.00 15.41 31.31
CA MET A 172 -0.59 14.10 31.62
C MET A 172 -2.08 14.16 31.88
N SER A 173 -2.55 15.12 32.67
CA SER A 173 -3.97 15.36 32.91
C SER A 173 -4.69 15.79 31.62
N GLY A 174 -4.03 16.56 30.75
CA GLY A 174 -4.50 16.89 29.40
C GLY A 174 -4.63 15.68 28.48
N VAL A 175 -3.68 14.75 28.50
CA VAL A 175 -3.76 13.46 27.79
C VAL A 175 -4.91 12.61 28.33
N MET A 176 -5.07 12.55 29.65
CA MET A 176 -6.17 11.83 30.30
C MET A 176 -7.55 12.45 29.98
N GLY A 177 -7.64 13.78 30.01
CA GLY A 177 -8.85 14.53 29.62
C GLY A 177 -9.18 14.40 28.14
N SER A 178 -8.16 14.30 27.28
CA SER A 178 -8.33 14.03 25.84
C SER A 178 -8.87 12.62 25.61
N LEU A 179 -8.42 11.62 26.38
CA LEU A 179 -8.99 10.27 26.38
C LEU A 179 -10.47 10.28 26.84
N GLY A 180 -10.83 11.13 27.80
CA GLY A 180 -12.22 11.33 28.24
C GLY A 180 -13.11 12.06 27.22
N ASN A 181 -12.57 13.08 26.55
CA ASN A 181 -13.26 13.86 25.52
C ASN A 181 -13.49 13.09 24.20
N LEU A 182 -12.82 11.93 24.02
CA LEU A 182 -13.14 11.01 22.92
C LEU A 182 -14.63 10.66 22.88
N THR A 183 -15.32 10.67 24.03
CA THR A 183 -16.73 10.30 24.18
C THR A 183 -17.70 11.17 23.36
N VAL A 184 -17.44 12.49 23.22
CA VAL A 184 -18.36 13.41 22.52
C VAL A 184 -18.19 13.35 21.00
N GLY A 185 -16.96 13.16 20.51
CA GLY A 185 -16.69 12.87 19.09
C GLY A 185 -17.08 11.45 18.66
N PHE A 186 -17.23 10.54 19.63
CA PHE A 186 -17.50 9.13 19.40
C PHE A 186 -18.85 8.89 18.72
N ALA A 187 -19.89 9.64 19.06
CA ALA A 187 -21.23 9.41 18.52
C ALA A 187 -21.29 9.61 16.99
N ASN A 188 -20.76 10.73 16.49
CA ASN A 188 -20.70 11.01 15.05
C ASN A 188 -19.75 10.06 14.30
N ALA A 189 -18.63 9.70 14.92
CA ALA A 189 -17.70 8.71 14.39
C ALA A 189 -18.34 7.31 14.33
N MET A 190 -19.13 6.92 15.34
CA MET A 190 -19.86 5.67 15.40
C MET A 190 -20.92 5.58 14.31
N VAL A 191 -21.73 6.63 14.11
CA VAL A 191 -22.71 6.66 13.01
C VAL A 191 -21.98 6.50 11.67
N THR A 192 -20.91 7.23 11.45
CA THR A 192 -20.10 7.13 10.22
C THR A 192 -19.52 5.73 10.04
N LEU A 193 -18.97 5.12 11.09
CA LEU A 193 -18.39 3.79 11.06
C LEU A 193 -19.43 2.70 10.82
N VAL A 194 -20.58 2.76 11.49
CA VAL A 194 -21.69 1.83 11.29
C VAL A 194 -22.21 1.93 9.86
N MET A 195 -22.42 3.14 9.34
CA MET A 195 -22.85 3.35 7.96
C MET A 195 -21.81 2.83 6.95
N SER A 196 -20.52 3.11 7.19
CA SER A 196 -19.42 2.62 6.35
C SER A 196 -19.34 1.09 6.37
N PHE A 197 -19.53 0.48 7.53
CA PHE A 197 -19.52 -0.96 7.75
C PHE A 197 -20.67 -1.64 7.01
N ILE A 198 -21.90 -1.13 7.17
CA ILE A 198 -23.08 -1.61 6.45
C ILE A 198 -22.84 -1.48 4.95
N PHE A 199 -22.41 -0.30 4.48
CA PHE A 199 -22.13 -0.06 3.07
C PHE A 199 -21.07 -1.03 2.52
N SER A 200 -20.01 -1.26 3.28
CA SER A 200 -18.94 -2.21 2.92
C SER A 200 -19.49 -3.63 2.72
N ILE A 201 -20.35 -4.12 3.62
CA ILE A 201 -20.99 -5.45 3.50
C ILE A 201 -21.82 -5.55 2.22
N TYR A 202 -22.64 -4.54 1.93
CA TYR A 202 -23.45 -4.50 0.71
C TYR A 202 -22.58 -4.48 -0.56
N MET A 203 -21.53 -3.66 -0.56
CA MET A 203 -20.57 -3.56 -1.65
C MET A 203 -19.86 -4.89 -1.88
N LEU A 204 -19.39 -5.56 -0.82
CA LEU A 204 -18.77 -6.90 -0.89
C LEU A 204 -19.73 -7.96 -1.40
N SER A 205 -20.99 -7.90 -1.00
CA SER A 205 -22.01 -8.89 -1.37
C SER A 205 -22.38 -8.80 -2.85
N LYS A 206 -22.42 -7.60 -3.42
CA LYS A 206 -22.92 -7.35 -4.80
C LYS A 206 -21.83 -6.89 -5.79
N LYS A 207 -20.54 -7.02 -5.45
CA LYS A 207 -19.42 -6.44 -6.22
C LYS A 207 -19.43 -6.78 -7.72
N GLU A 208 -19.73 -8.02 -8.12
CA GLU A 208 -19.71 -8.45 -9.54
C GLU A 208 -20.87 -7.83 -10.31
N ARG A 209 -22.06 -7.76 -9.70
CA ARG A 209 -23.22 -7.11 -10.30
C ARG A 209 -22.94 -5.61 -10.49
N PHE A 210 -22.37 -4.96 -9.47
CA PHE A 210 -22.03 -3.55 -9.53
C PHE A 210 -20.98 -3.25 -10.62
N ILE A 211 -19.89 -4.04 -10.67
CA ILE A 211 -18.85 -3.92 -11.70
C ILE A 211 -19.42 -4.18 -13.10
N LEU A 212 -20.31 -5.15 -13.27
CA LEU A 212 -20.97 -5.42 -14.55
C LEU A 212 -21.80 -4.22 -15.00
N THR A 213 -22.60 -3.64 -14.11
CA THR A 213 -23.42 -2.47 -14.43
C THR A 213 -22.55 -1.27 -14.83
N LEU A 214 -21.46 -1.00 -14.10
CA LEU A 214 -20.51 0.06 -14.45
C LEU A 214 -19.87 -0.17 -15.82
N LYS A 215 -19.48 -1.41 -16.13
CA LYS A 215 -18.98 -1.77 -17.47
C LYS A 215 -20.02 -1.51 -18.56
N ARG A 216 -21.28 -1.89 -18.32
CA ARG A 216 -22.38 -1.64 -19.27
C ARG A 216 -22.60 -0.14 -19.49
N MET A 217 -22.58 0.67 -18.42
CA MET A 217 -22.69 2.13 -18.54
C MET A 217 -21.53 2.72 -19.35
N LEU A 218 -20.30 2.27 -19.10
CA LEU A 218 -19.12 2.72 -19.87
C LEU A 218 -19.27 2.43 -21.37
N TYR A 219 -19.72 1.23 -21.74
CA TYR A 219 -19.95 0.90 -23.14
C TYR A 219 -21.17 1.61 -23.76
N ALA A 220 -22.15 2.00 -22.96
CA ALA A 220 -23.34 2.71 -23.43
C ALA A 220 -23.08 4.20 -23.68
N PHE A 221 -22.30 4.86 -22.82
CA PHE A 221 -22.10 6.31 -22.86
C PHE A 221 -20.80 6.74 -23.55
N LEU A 222 -19.81 5.85 -23.72
CA LEU A 222 -18.51 6.20 -24.31
C LEU A 222 -18.20 5.36 -25.57
N PRO A 223 -17.43 5.93 -26.52
CA PRO A 223 -16.88 5.18 -27.65
C PRO A 223 -16.05 3.97 -27.20
N LEU A 224 -16.10 2.89 -27.97
CA LEU A 224 -15.44 1.60 -27.65
C LEU A 224 -13.97 1.76 -27.26
N GLY A 225 -13.21 2.60 -27.98
CA GLY A 225 -11.80 2.85 -27.69
C GLY A 225 -11.57 3.49 -26.31
N LYS A 226 -12.38 4.49 -25.94
CA LYS A 226 -12.30 5.17 -24.64
C LYS A 226 -12.78 4.26 -23.50
N ALA A 227 -13.86 3.50 -23.72
CA ALA A 227 -14.38 2.55 -22.76
C ALA A 227 -13.34 1.46 -22.44
N LYS A 228 -12.72 0.87 -23.46
CA LYS A 228 -11.62 -0.11 -23.28
C LYS A 228 -10.42 0.51 -22.56
N ALA A 229 -10.03 1.74 -22.90
CA ALA A 229 -8.93 2.42 -22.23
C ALA A 229 -9.20 2.60 -20.72
N ILE A 230 -10.39 3.08 -20.35
CA ILE A 230 -10.79 3.22 -18.93
C ILE A 230 -10.76 1.87 -18.23
N LEU A 231 -11.34 0.82 -18.81
CA LEU A 231 -11.33 -0.51 -18.21
C LEU A 231 -9.91 -1.07 -18.03
N ASN A 232 -9.00 -0.81 -18.97
CA ASN A 232 -7.60 -1.20 -18.85
C ASN A 232 -6.90 -0.47 -17.70
N VAL A 233 -7.15 0.85 -17.55
CA VAL A 233 -6.64 1.65 -16.43
C VAL A 233 -7.23 1.18 -15.10
N SER A 234 -8.54 0.97 -15.03
CA SER A 234 -9.22 0.47 -13.81
C SER A 234 -8.73 -0.92 -13.41
N SER A 235 -8.47 -1.80 -14.39
CA SER A 235 -7.91 -3.13 -14.14
C SER A 235 -6.49 -3.05 -13.61
N LEU A 236 -5.65 -2.19 -14.19
CA LEU A 236 -4.29 -1.91 -13.70
C LEU A 236 -4.31 -1.37 -12.28
N ALA A 237 -5.14 -0.35 -12.01
CA ALA A 237 -5.29 0.22 -10.69
C ALA A 237 -5.75 -0.83 -9.67
N ASN A 238 -6.81 -1.58 -9.99
CA ASN A 238 -7.29 -2.64 -9.11
C ASN A 238 -6.20 -3.69 -8.82
N ARG A 239 -5.38 -4.08 -9.80
CA ARG A 239 -4.26 -4.99 -9.58
C ARG A 239 -3.22 -4.40 -8.63
N ILE A 240 -2.76 -3.17 -8.88
CA ILE A 240 -1.74 -2.50 -8.06
C ILE A 240 -2.23 -2.30 -6.62
N PHE A 241 -3.42 -1.71 -6.45
CA PHE A 241 -4.01 -1.50 -5.13
C PHE A 241 -4.23 -2.82 -4.40
N SER A 242 -4.74 -3.86 -5.08
CA SER A 242 -4.98 -5.16 -4.44
C SER A 242 -3.67 -5.83 -4.01
N SER A 243 -2.62 -5.70 -4.83
CA SER A 243 -1.30 -6.26 -4.51
C SER A 243 -0.64 -5.50 -3.37
N PHE A 244 -0.79 -4.17 -3.33
CA PHE A 244 -0.29 -3.34 -2.23
C PHE A 244 -0.96 -3.69 -0.90
N VAL A 245 -2.30 -3.71 -0.84
CA VAL A 245 -3.02 -4.05 0.39
C VAL A 245 -2.72 -5.47 0.86
N ARG A 246 -2.66 -6.44 -0.06
CA ARG A 246 -2.24 -7.82 0.28
C ARG A 246 -0.80 -7.87 0.79
N GLY A 247 0.10 -7.14 0.15
CA GLY A 247 1.50 -7.03 0.55
C GLY A 247 1.60 -6.45 1.95
N GLN A 248 0.94 -5.33 2.22
CA GLN A 248 0.91 -4.66 3.53
C GLN A 248 0.35 -5.55 4.64
N MET A 249 -0.77 -6.25 4.41
CA MET A 249 -1.29 -7.22 5.39
C MET A 249 -0.33 -8.38 5.66
N THR A 250 0.43 -8.82 4.65
CA THR A 250 1.38 -9.93 4.80
C THR A 250 2.65 -9.44 5.52
N GLU A 251 3.15 -8.27 5.14
CA GLU A 251 4.29 -7.60 5.77
C GLU A 251 4.02 -7.31 7.24
N SER A 252 2.83 -6.78 7.56
CA SER A 252 2.43 -6.47 8.92
C SER A 252 2.38 -7.71 9.83
N LEU A 253 1.90 -8.83 9.29
CA LEU A 253 1.91 -10.12 9.98
C LEU A 253 3.35 -10.62 10.21
N ILE A 254 4.21 -10.56 9.19
CA ILE A 254 5.62 -10.98 9.31
C ILE A 254 6.35 -10.13 10.34
N LEU A 255 6.21 -8.81 10.26
CA LEU A 255 6.87 -7.86 11.16
C LEU A 255 6.39 -8.06 12.60
N GLY A 256 5.08 -8.22 12.80
CA GLY A 256 4.50 -8.57 14.10
C GLY A 256 5.07 -9.85 14.69
N CYS A 257 5.11 -10.93 13.90
CA CYS A 257 5.69 -12.20 14.35
C CYS A 257 7.17 -12.08 14.69
N LEU A 258 7.96 -11.40 13.86
CA LEU A 258 9.39 -11.19 14.13
C LEU A 258 9.62 -10.31 15.35
N CYS A 259 8.80 -9.28 15.56
CA CYS A 259 8.85 -8.44 16.75
C CYS A 259 8.54 -9.27 18.00
N TYR A 260 7.49 -10.11 17.97
CA TYR A 260 7.14 -10.99 19.08
C TYR A 260 8.30 -11.95 19.40
N ILE A 261 8.80 -12.66 18.39
CA ILE A 261 9.90 -13.62 18.56
C ILE A 261 11.16 -12.92 19.10
N GLY A 262 11.55 -11.79 18.52
CA GLY A 262 12.74 -11.07 18.95
C GLY A 262 12.63 -10.52 20.38
N MET A 263 11.47 -9.98 20.75
CA MET A 263 11.22 -9.56 22.14
C MET A 263 11.21 -10.75 23.11
N SER A 264 10.64 -11.90 22.73
CA SER A 264 10.67 -13.11 23.55
C SER A 264 12.08 -13.65 23.73
N ILE A 265 12.92 -13.60 22.69
CA ILE A 265 14.35 -13.98 22.79
C ILE A 265 15.11 -13.06 23.74
N LEU A 266 14.84 -11.75 23.66
CA LEU A 266 15.43 -10.74 24.55
C LEU A 266 14.82 -10.73 25.96
N GLN A 267 13.83 -11.61 26.22
CA GLN A 267 13.10 -11.70 27.49
C GLN A 267 12.47 -10.36 27.91
N LEU A 268 12.06 -9.54 26.94
CA LEU A 268 11.39 -8.27 27.21
C LEU A 268 9.93 -8.51 27.62
N PRO A 269 9.43 -7.80 28.65
CA PRO A 269 8.05 -7.92 29.07
C PRO A 269 7.11 -7.37 27.98
N TYR A 270 5.83 -7.75 28.03
CA TYR A 270 4.81 -7.27 27.11
C TYR A 270 5.08 -7.56 25.61
N ALA A 271 5.87 -8.60 25.30
CA ALA A 271 6.22 -8.97 23.93
C ALA A 271 5.01 -9.11 23.00
N LEU A 272 3.96 -9.83 23.41
CA LEU A 272 2.76 -10.02 22.60
C LEU A 272 2.01 -8.70 22.35
N LEU A 273 1.92 -7.87 23.38
CA LEU A 273 1.24 -6.58 23.35
C LEU A 273 1.93 -5.63 22.36
N ILE A 274 3.23 -5.42 22.55
CA ILE A 274 4.04 -4.50 21.75
C ILE A 274 4.13 -5.01 20.31
N ALA A 275 4.35 -6.29 20.10
CA ALA A 275 4.37 -6.88 18.76
C ALA A 275 3.03 -6.73 18.02
N SER A 276 1.89 -6.83 18.73
CA SER A 276 0.57 -6.60 18.14
C SER A 276 0.36 -5.14 17.76
N ILE A 277 0.82 -4.19 18.59
CA ILE A 277 0.79 -2.76 18.27
C ILE A 277 1.66 -2.48 17.04
N VAL A 278 2.89 -3.00 17.01
CA VAL A 278 3.81 -2.86 15.86
C VAL A 278 3.20 -3.44 14.59
N ALA A 279 2.58 -4.62 14.67
CA ALA A 279 1.91 -5.27 13.54
C ALA A 279 0.72 -4.46 13.02
N LEU A 280 -0.09 -3.86 13.90
CA LEU A 280 -1.20 -3.01 13.46
C LEU A 280 -0.69 -1.70 12.87
N ALA A 281 0.26 -1.06 13.55
CA ALA A 281 0.78 0.23 13.16
C ALA A 281 1.44 0.14 11.78
N SER A 282 2.12 -0.97 11.47
CA SER A 282 2.80 -1.18 10.19
C SER A 282 1.86 -1.32 8.99
N LEU A 283 0.54 -1.46 9.18
CA LEU A 283 -0.43 -1.31 8.10
C LEU A 283 -0.42 0.09 7.47
N ILE A 284 0.10 1.10 8.18
CA ILE A 284 0.38 2.43 7.64
C ILE A 284 1.89 2.50 7.35
N PRO A 285 2.29 2.46 6.07
CA PRO A 285 3.70 2.44 5.69
C PRO A 285 4.49 3.58 6.31
N ILE A 286 5.71 3.30 6.75
CA ILE A 286 6.66 4.22 7.42
C ILE A 286 6.18 4.71 8.79
N MET A 287 4.94 5.22 8.90
CA MET A 287 4.36 5.68 10.15
C MET A 287 4.27 4.59 11.20
N GLY A 288 4.01 3.36 10.78
CA GLY A 288 3.89 2.22 11.68
C GLY A 288 5.13 1.93 12.51
N ALA A 289 6.32 2.10 11.91
CA ALA A 289 7.59 1.94 12.62
C ALA A 289 7.73 2.97 13.74
N TYR A 290 7.39 4.24 13.47
CA TYR A 290 7.46 5.31 14.46
C TYR A 290 6.44 5.13 15.59
N ILE A 291 5.18 4.81 15.23
CA ILE A 291 4.12 4.58 16.22
C ILE A 291 4.49 3.39 17.10
N GLY A 292 4.84 2.25 16.50
CA GLY A 292 5.21 1.03 17.22
C GLY A 292 6.46 1.20 18.09
N CYS A 293 7.48 1.91 17.58
CA CYS A 293 8.68 2.26 18.35
C CYS A 293 8.33 3.11 19.56
N PHE A 294 7.62 4.22 19.34
CA PHE A 294 7.24 5.14 20.40
C PHE A 294 6.40 4.45 21.47
N THR A 295 5.33 3.75 21.09
CA THR A 295 4.45 3.06 22.04
C THR A 295 5.16 1.93 22.77
N GLY A 296 5.95 1.12 22.05
CA GLY A 296 6.67 -0.01 22.64
C GLY A 296 7.78 0.45 23.59
N ALA A 297 8.54 1.47 23.20
CA ALA A 297 9.58 2.06 24.02
C ALA A 297 8.98 2.72 25.27
N LEU A 298 7.86 3.44 25.14
CA LEU A 298 7.17 4.06 26.27
C LEU A 298 6.71 2.99 27.28
N ILE A 299 6.02 1.95 26.82
CA ILE A 299 5.57 0.84 27.70
C ILE A 299 6.75 0.22 28.43
N LEU A 300 7.85 -0.08 27.73
CA LEU A 300 9.03 -0.70 28.36
C LEU A 300 9.79 0.27 29.28
N PHE A 301 9.81 1.56 28.96
CA PHE A 301 10.46 2.59 29.76
C PHE A 301 9.80 2.70 31.15
N LEU A 302 8.46 2.62 31.20
CA LEU A 302 7.69 2.64 32.44
C LEU A 302 8.00 1.45 33.35
N VAL A 303 8.37 0.31 32.77
CA VAL A 303 8.74 -0.90 33.51
C VAL A 303 10.19 -0.80 33.99
N HIS A 304 11.10 -0.55 33.06
CA HIS A 304 12.52 -0.39 33.33
C HIS A 304 13.19 0.37 32.19
N PRO A 305 13.84 1.54 32.42
CA PRO A 305 14.39 2.37 31.37
C PRO A 305 15.32 1.63 30.39
N MET A 306 16.15 0.71 30.87
CA MET A 306 17.06 -0.05 29.99
C MET A 306 16.34 -1.01 29.03
N TYR A 307 15.13 -1.49 29.36
CA TYR A 307 14.35 -2.32 28.44
C TYR A 307 13.92 -1.52 27.21
N SER A 308 13.61 -0.23 27.38
CA SER A 308 13.30 0.65 26.27
C SER A 308 14.50 0.81 25.33
N VAL A 309 15.71 0.93 25.87
CA VAL A 309 16.95 1.05 25.09
C VAL A 309 17.22 -0.22 24.29
N TYR A 310 17.15 -1.40 24.92
CA TYR A 310 17.31 -2.68 24.23
C TYR A 310 16.26 -2.89 23.14
N PHE A 311 15.02 -2.52 23.43
CA PHE A 311 13.93 -2.58 22.44
C PHE A 311 14.15 -1.63 21.28
N ILE A 312 14.56 -0.38 21.50
CA ILE A 312 14.81 0.58 20.41
C ILE A 312 15.93 0.06 19.50
N ILE A 313 17.03 -0.42 20.08
CA ILE A 313 18.15 -0.99 19.30
C ILE A 313 17.66 -2.19 18.49
N PHE A 314 16.97 -3.13 19.12
CA PHE A 314 16.39 -4.30 18.46
C PHE A 314 15.43 -3.90 17.34
N LEU A 315 14.52 -2.97 17.60
CA LEU A 315 13.51 -2.56 16.65
C LEU A 315 14.14 -1.83 15.46
N VAL A 316 15.17 -1.00 15.68
CA VAL A 316 15.94 -0.38 14.58
C VAL A 316 16.57 -1.46 13.70
N LEU A 317 17.20 -2.49 14.28
CA LEU A 317 17.76 -3.60 13.51
C LEU A 317 16.67 -4.36 12.75
N LEU A 318 15.52 -4.59 13.38
CA LEU A 318 14.37 -5.23 12.75
C LEU A 318 13.81 -4.39 11.59
N GLN A 319 13.74 -3.06 11.73
CA GLN A 319 13.32 -2.13 10.67
C GLN A 319 14.32 -2.11 9.51
N GLN A 320 15.63 -2.21 9.78
CA GLN A 320 16.62 -2.35 8.71
C GLN A 320 16.46 -3.68 7.96
N PHE A 321 16.18 -4.78 8.67
CA PHE A 321 15.90 -6.06 8.04
C PHE A 321 14.59 -6.01 7.22
N GLU A 322 13.57 -5.36 7.76
CA GLU A 322 12.29 -5.14 7.09
C GLU A 322 12.49 -4.39 5.77
N GLY A 323 13.07 -3.18 5.82
CA GLY A 323 13.21 -2.32 4.64
C GLY A 323 14.11 -2.90 3.55
N ASN A 324 15.15 -3.66 3.92
CA ASN A 324 16.12 -4.20 2.97
C ASN A 324 15.75 -5.61 2.44
N VAL A 325 15.03 -6.41 3.21
CA VAL A 325 14.78 -7.82 2.88
C VAL A 325 13.29 -8.13 2.70
N ILE A 326 12.45 -7.69 3.65
CA ILE A 326 11.03 -8.05 3.67
C ILE A 326 10.25 -7.17 2.70
N TYR A 327 10.38 -5.85 2.81
CA TYR A 327 9.62 -4.89 2.01
C TYR A 327 9.76 -5.14 0.52
N PRO A 328 10.98 -5.29 -0.07
CA PRO A 328 11.13 -5.48 -1.50
C PRO A 328 10.52 -6.79 -1.99
N ARG A 329 10.53 -7.84 -1.16
CA ARG A 329 10.02 -9.17 -1.52
C ARG A 329 8.50 -9.27 -1.41
N VAL A 330 7.90 -8.60 -0.42
CA VAL A 330 6.47 -8.71 -0.09
C VAL A 330 5.65 -7.59 -0.75
N VAL A 331 6.11 -6.34 -0.66
CA VAL A 331 5.39 -5.14 -1.08
C VAL A 331 5.98 -4.53 -2.34
N GLY A 332 7.30 -4.33 -2.39
CA GLY A 332 8.00 -3.65 -3.49
C GLY A 332 7.86 -4.37 -4.83
N SER A 333 8.12 -5.68 -4.87
CA SER A 333 7.95 -6.53 -6.06
C SER A 333 6.51 -6.52 -6.60
N SER A 334 5.54 -6.36 -5.72
CA SER A 334 4.10 -6.34 -6.03
C SER A 334 3.65 -5.03 -6.68
N VAL A 335 4.31 -3.92 -6.35
CA VAL A 335 3.90 -2.55 -6.74
C VAL A 335 4.79 -1.97 -7.83
N GLY A 336 6.04 -2.43 -7.97
CA GLY A 336 6.93 -2.06 -9.07
C GLY A 336 7.31 -0.58 -9.12
N LEU A 337 7.20 0.13 -7.99
CA LEU A 337 7.50 1.54 -7.87
C LEU A 337 8.94 1.72 -7.33
N PRO A 338 9.83 2.45 -8.03
CA PRO A 338 11.17 2.73 -7.51
C PRO A 338 11.12 3.50 -6.18
N GLY A 339 12.10 3.28 -5.30
CA GLY A 339 12.10 3.82 -3.94
C GLY A 339 11.96 5.35 -3.85
N ILE A 340 12.58 6.09 -4.78
CA ILE A 340 12.44 7.56 -4.83
C ILE A 340 10.98 8.01 -5.01
N TRP A 341 10.21 7.29 -5.82
CA TRP A 341 8.80 7.57 -6.05
C TRP A 341 7.93 7.17 -4.86
N VAL A 342 8.36 6.19 -4.06
CA VAL A 342 7.69 5.84 -2.79
C VAL A 342 7.80 7.00 -1.80
N ILE A 343 9.01 7.56 -1.61
CA ILE A 343 9.23 8.72 -0.73
C ILE A 343 8.40 9.91 -1.20
N PHE A 344 8.46 10.21 -2.50
CA PHE A 344 7.65 11.28 -3.11
C PHE A 344 6.15 11.10 -2.83
N ALA A 345 5.64 9.87 -3.03
CA ALA A 345 4.22 9.57 -2.81
C ALA A 345 3.78 9.78 -1.35
N ILE A 346 4.65 9.47 -0.39
CA ILE A 346 4.38 9.64 1.04
C ILE A 346 4.37 11.11 1.42
N VAL A 347 5.35 11.89 0.96
CA VAL A 347 5.44 13.33 1.25
C VAL A 347 4.25 14.07 0.65
N VAL A 348 3.97 13.86 -0.64
CA VAL A 348 2.86 14.53 -1.33
C VAL A 348 1.52 14.06 -0.79
N GLY A 349 1.33 12.75 -0.65
CA GLY A 349 0.09 12.17 -0.11
C GLY A 349 -0.18 12.64 1.32
N GLY A 350 0.83 12.60 2.18
CA GLY A 350 0.75 13.06 3.56
C GLY A 350 0.35 14.53 3.67
N ASN A 351 0.94 15.41 2.86
CA ASN A 351 0.58 16.82 2.86
C ASN A 351 -0.83 17.10 2.31
N MET A 352 -1.34 16.28 1.39
CA MET A 352 -2.66 16.49 0.79
C MET A 352 -3.82 15.98 1.66
N MET A 353 -3.69 14.77 2.23
CA MET A 353 -4.80 14.08 2.92
C MET A 353 -4.37 13.42 4.24
N GLY A 354 -3.21 13.81 4.80
CA GLY A 354 -2.69 13.22 6.04
C GLY A 354 -2.44 11.71 5.90
N MET A 355 -2.80 10.96 6.94
CA MET A 355 -2.64 9.50 6.99
C MET A 355 -3.32 8.77 5.82
N ALA A 356 -4.51 9.23 5.41
CA ALA A 356 -5.22 8.63 4.28
C ALA A 356 -4.42 8.81 2.97
N GLY A 357 -3.78 9.97 2.80
CA GLY A 357 -2.94 10.25 1.65
C GLY A 357 -1.62 9.48 1.63
N ILE A 358 -1.03 9.17 2.79
CA ILE A 358 0.14 8.27 2.86
C ILE A 358 -0.25 6.86 2.38
N LEU A 359 -1.36 6.32 2.87
CA LEU A 359 -1.83 4.97 2.53
C LEU A 359 -2.20 4.85 1.04
N LEU A 360 -2.90 5.85 0.51
CA LEU A 360 -3.35 5.87 -0.89
C LEU A 360 -2.26 6.37 -1.85
N GLY A 361 -1.29 7.13 -1.36
CA GLY A 361 -0.27 7.80 -2.17
C GLY A 361 0.59 6.79 -2.92
N ILE A 362 1.13 5.78 -2.22
CA ILE A 362 2.01 4.76 -2.81
C ILE A 362 1.35 4.02 -3.98
N PRO A 363 0.16 3.39 -3.82
CA PRO A 363 -0.47 2.69 -4.93
C PRO A 363 -0.92 3.64 -6.05
N THR A 364 -1.35 4.86 -5.73
CA THR A 364 -1.71 5.87 -6.75
C THR A 364 -0.50 6.28 -7.59
N CYS A 365 0.62 6.57 -6.94
CA CYS A 365 1.87 6.90 -7.62
C CYS A 365 2.36 5.74 -8.49
N SER A 366 2.23 4.50 -8.00
CA SER A 366 2.53 3.30 -8.79
C SER A 366 1.65 3.14 -10.03
N VAL A 367 0.35 3.47 -9.95
CA VAL A 367 -0.53 3.49 -11.12
C VAL A 367 -0.05 4.53 -12.12
N LEU A 368 0.22 5.76 -11.68
CA LEU A 368 0.70 6.83 -12.55
C LEU A 368 2.02 6.47 -13.23
N TYR A 369 2.99 5.99 -12.45
CA TYR A 369 4.28 5.51 -12.94
C TYR A 369 4.13 4.38 -13.97
N SER A 370 3.26 3.41 -13.69
CA SER A 370 2.98 2.30 -14.60
C SER A 370 2.31 2.76 -15.90
N LEU A 371 1.42 3.74 -15.84
CA LEU A 371 0.78 4.33 -17.02
C LEU A 371 1.78 5.12 -17.87
N LEU A 372 2.61 5.95 -17.23
CA LEU A 372 3.68 6.68 -17.90
C LEU A 372 4.64 5.73 -18.60
N ARG A 373 5.14 4.69 -17.90
CA ARG A 373 6.02 3.68 -18.48
C ARG A 373 5.40 2.97 -19.69
N ARG A 374 4.12 2.58 -19.60
CA ARG A 374 3.39 1.96 -20.73
C ARG A 374 3.24 2.91 -21.91
N GLN A 375 2.95 4.17 -21.65
CA GLN A 375 2.80 5.18 -22.69
C GLN A 375 4.14 5.47 -23.37
N THR A 376 5.21 5.63 -22.61
CA THR A 376 6.57 5.83 -23.14
C THR A 376 6.99 4.66 -24.01
N ALA A 377 6.81 3.42 -23.54
CA ALA A 377 7.14 2.22 -24.32
C ALA A 377 6.35 2.16 -25.63
N LYS A 378 5.04 2.48 -25.58
CA LYS A 378 4.20 2.54 -26.78
C LYS A 378 4.66 3.62 -27.76
N SER A 379 5.00 4.81 -27.25
CA SER A 379 5.47 5.92 -28.08
C SER A 379 6.83 5.66 -28.72
N LEU A 380 7.75 5.00 -28.01
CA LEU A 380 9.05 4.58 -28.58
C LEU A 380 8.85 3.52 -29.66
N GLN A 381 8.00 2.52 -29.42
CA GLN A 381 7.67 1.50 -30.40
C GLN A 381 7.04 2.10 -31.67
N GLN A 382 6.14 3.08 -31.53
CA GLN A 382 5.54 3.79 -32.66
C GLN A 382 6.56 4.60 -33.48
N LYS A 383 7.62 5.08 -32.83
CA LYS A 383 8.72 5.80 -33.50
C LYS A 383 9.82 4.86 -34.03
N GLY A 384 9.70 3.55 -33.80
CA GLY A 384 10.75 2.58 -34.17
C GLY A 384 12.06 2.74 -33.39
N ILE A 385 12.04 3.45 -32.25
CA ILE A 385 13.23 3.73 -31.45
C ILE A 385 13.45 2.60 -30.44
N THR A 386 14.61 1.95 -30.49
CA THR A 386 15.01 0.93 -29.52
C THR A 386 15.67 1.56 -28.28
N ASN A 387 15.70 0.84 -27.16
CA ASN A 387 16.39 1.32 -25.95
C ASN A 387 17.89 1.57 -26.22
N GLU A 388 18.51 0.77 -27.09
CA GLU A 388 19.90 0.95 -27.47
C GLU A 388 20.12 2.25 -28.25
N GLN A 389 19.20 2.62 -29.14
CA GLN A 389 19.24 3.92 -29.81
C GLN A 389 19.01 5.08 -28.85
N VAL A 390 18.19 4.91 -27.80
CA VAL A 390 18.04 5.94 -26.75
C VAL A 390 19.37 6.15 -26.02
N LEU A 391 20.03 5.06 -25.63
CA LEU A 391 21.33 5.12 -24.94
C LEU A 391 22.42 5.71 -25.84
N ARG A 392 22.51 5.29 -27.11
CA ARG A 392 23.48 5.85 -28.07
C ARG A 392 23.30 7.34 -28.33
N ASN A 393 22.11 7.89 -28.10
CA ASN A 393 21.82 9.32 -28.27
C ASN A 393 22.06 10.14 -26.99
N ASP A 394 22.46 9.50 -25.90
CA ASP A 394 22.82 10.18 -24.65
C ASP A 394 24.23 10.79 -24.80
N PRO A 395 24.42 12.11 -24.59
CA PRO A 395 25.72 12.79 -24.75
C PRO A 395 26.84 12.18 -23.90
N ASP A 396 26.48 11.58 -22.77
CA ASP A 396 27.40 10.99 -21.80
C ASP A 396 27.55 9.47 -22.00
N TRP A 397 26.99 8.90 -23.07
CA TRP A 397 27.08 7.47 -23.36
C TRP A 397 28.43 7.12 -23.98
N GLU A 398 29.22 6.38 -23.21
CA GLU A 398 30.35 5.62 -23.74
C GLU A 398 29.85 4.22 -24.12
N PRO A 399 30.20 3.71 -25.32
CA PRO A 399 29.96 2.30 -25.61
C PRO A 399 30.65 1.48 -24.53
N ALA A 400 29.90 0.56 -23.91
CA ALA A 400 30.55 -0.49 -23.14
C ALA A 400 31.57 -1.14 -24.07
N GLU A 401 32.86 -1.07 -23.72
CA GLU A 401 33.89 -1.86 -24.39
C GLU A 401 33.33 -3.26 -24.55
N GLU A 402 33.42 -3.84 -25.76
CA GLU A 402 33.08 -5.23 -25.97
C GLU A 402 33.91 -6.02 -24.96
N GLU A 403 33.30 -6.38 -23.82
CA GLU A 403 33.87 -7.31 -22.87
C GLU A 403 33.97 -8.60 -23.66
N GLU A 404 35.14 -8.82 -24.29
CA GLU A 404 35.54 -10.10 -24.88
C GLU A 404 34.97 -11.18 -23.98
N ALA A 405 34.04 -11.97 -24.51
CA ALA A 405 33.18 -12.87 -23.76
C ALA A 405 33.95 -13.51 -22.59
N LYS A 406 33.83 -12.92 -21.39
CA LYS A 406 34.45 -13.49 -20.20
C LYS A 406 33.86 -14.90 -20.07
N PRO A 407 34.70 -15.95 -20.08
CA PRO A 407 34.20 -17.31 -20.03
C PRO A 407 33.27 -17.43 -18.82
N PRO A 408 32.15 -18.15 -18.94
CA PRO A 408 31.12 -18.18 -17.90
C PRO A 408 31.78 -18.47 -16.56
N VAL A 409 31.65 -17.53 -15.62
CA VAL A 409 32.16 -17.68 -14.27
C VAL A 409 31.50 -18.94 -13.72
N LYS A 410 32.29 -20.02 -13.60
CA LYS A 410 31.81 -21.28 -13.05
C LYS A 410 31.18 -20.96 -11.69
N PRO A 411 29.94 -21.37 -11.42
CA PRO A 411 29.31 -21.10 -10.15
C PRO A 411 30.23 -21.61 -9.04
N VAL A 412 30.55 -20.73 -8.09
CA VAL A 412 31.39 -21.00 -6.90
C VAL A 412 30.89 -22.24 -6.13
N PHE A 413 29.62 -22.60 -6.31
CA PHE A 413 28.99 -23.80 -5.75
C PHE A 413 29.32 -25.14 -6.43
N SER A 414 30.06 -25.17 -7.54
CA SER A 414 30.55 -26.42 -8.13
C SER A 414 31.67 -27.08 -7.30
N LYS A 415 32.45 -26.28 -6.56
CA LYS A 415 33.59 -26.77 -5.74
C LYS A 415 33.17 -27.33 -4.37
N VAL A 416 31.95 -27.03 -3.91
CA VAL A 416 31.39 -27.57 -2.65
C VAL A 416 30.77 -28.95 -2.88
N ARG A 417 30.21 -29.23 -4.07
CA ARG A 417 29.65 -30.54 -4.41
C ARG A 417 30.72 -31.63 -4.56
N SER A 418 31.95 -31.27 -4.96
CA SER A 418 33.08 -32.21 -5.02
C SER A 418 33.71 -32.50 -3.65
N LEU A 419 33.46 -31.67 -2.63
CA LEU A 419 33.97 -31.88 -1.27
C LEU A 419 33.02 -32.73 -0.38
N PHE A 420 31.74 -32.86 -0.76
CA PHE A 420 30.76 -33.70 -0.07
C PHE A 420 30.36 -34.96 -0.87
N GLY A 421 31.33 -35.57 -1.56
CA GLY A 421 31.19 -36.91 -2.14
C GLY A 421 31.20 -37.99 -1.07
N ARG A 422 30.11 -38.13 -0.31
CA ARG A 422 29.90 -39.27 0.59
C ARG A 422 29.50 -40.48 -0.27
N LYS A 423 30.43 -41.42 -0.46
CA LYS A 423 30.18 -42.78 -0.98
C LYS A 423 28.98 -43.38 -0.24
N ARG A 424 27.85 -43.58 -0.95
CA ARG A 424 26.89 -44.62 -0.58
C ARG A 424 27.23 -45.85 -1.39
N SER A 425 27.87 -46.80 -0.71
CA SER A 425 28.02 -48.17 -1.15
C SER A 425 26.63 -48.82 -1.14
N THR A 426 26.15 -49.25 -2.30
CA THR A 426 25.11 -50.29 -2.39
C THR A 426 25.69 -51.44 -3.20
N ASN A 427 25.81 -52.57 -2.50
CA ASN A 427 26.31 -53.84 -2.99
C ASN A 427 25.51 -54.37 -4.20
N THR A 428 26.26 -54.85 -5.19
CA THR A 428 26.09 -56.07 -5.98
C THR A 428 24.78 -56.86 -5.85
N VAL A 429 24.04 -57.02 -6.96
CA VAL A 429 23.70 -58.32 -7.61
C VAL A 429 23.48 -58.04 -9.12
N GLY A 430 24.07 -58.87 -10.00
CA GLY A 430 23.91 -58.81 -11.47
C GLY A 430 22.69 -59.61 -11.98
N PRO A 431 22.69 -60.07 -13.25
CA PRO A 431 22.06 -59.39 -14.38
C PRO A 431 20.91 -60.19 -15.00
N GLU A 432 19.98 -59.52 -15.69
CA GLU A 432 19.16 -60.16 -16.73
C GLU A 432 19.09 -59.30 -18.00
N ASN A 433 19.35 -59.98 -19.10
CA ASN A 433 19.43 -59.50 -20.48
C ASN A 433 18.05 -59.14 -21.03
N GLY A 434 18.00 -58.25 -22.04
CA GLY A 434 16.80 -58.10 -22.85
C GLY A 434 16.78 -56.91 -23.79
N ALA A 435 17.39 -57.09 -24.96
CA ALA A 435 16.90 -56.67 -26.28
C ALA A 435 16.65 -55.17 -26.59
N GLU A 436 17.42 -54.73 -27.61
CA GLU A 436 16.95 -54.04 -28.83
C GLU A 436 16.51 -52.57 -28.76
N GLY A 437 17.23 -51.74 -29.53
CA GLY A 437 16.53 -50.92 -30.54
C GLY A 437 16.95 -49.46 -30.73
N VAL A 438 17.93 -49.23 -31.62
CA VAL A 438 17.94 -48.20 -32.70
C VAL A 438 18.02 -46.68 -32.34
N SER A 439 19.19 -46.10 -32.67
CA SER A 439 19.52 -44.85 -33.42
C SER A 439 18.82 -43.51 -33.07
N ALA A 440 19.52 -42.37 -32.81
CA ALA A 440 20.31 -41.51 -33.74
C ALA A 440 19.49 -41.13 -35.01
N GLU A 441 19.27 -39.89 -35.48
CA GLU A 441 19.94 -38.58 -35.50
C GLU A 441 18.86 -37.52 -35.83
N ALA A 442 18.87 -36.30 -35.27
CA ALA A 442 19.42 -35.06 -35.86
C ALA A 442 19.00 -34.77 -37.32
N VAL A 443 18.21 -33.70 -37.55
CA VAL A 443 18.25 -32.92 -38.82
C VAL A 443 18.03 -31.43 -38.52
N GLU A 444 18.98 -30.68 -39.05
CA GLU A 444 19.21 -29.24 -39.07
C GLU A 444 18.28 -28.50 -40.04
N ALA A 445 18.20 -27.18 -39.87
CA ALA A 445 17.46 -26.26 -40.72
C ALA A 445 18.27 -25.82 -41.96
N ASP A 446 17.59 -25.43 -43.04
CA ASP A 446 18.11 -24.42 -43.98
C ASP A 446 16.94 -23.64 -44.65
N PRO A 447 17.04 -22.29 -44.82
CA PRO A 447 16.04 -21.44 -45.45
C PRO A 447 16.45 -20.97 -46.86
N SER A 448 15.51 -20.81 -47.80
CA SER A 448 15.61 -19.81 -48.88
C SER A 448 14.40 -19.85 -49.84
N ALA A 449 14.23 -18.75 -50.58
CA ALA A 449 13.37 -18.51 -51.76
C ALA A 449 11.91 -18.10 -51.43
N SER A 450 11.57 -16.80 -51.38
CA SER A 450 11.37 -15.82 -52.47
C SER A 450 9.90 -15.70 -52.92
N SER A 451 9.30 -14.54 -52.67
CA SER A 451 8.10 -14.00 -53.35
C SER A 451 8.47 -13.46 -54.76
N PRO A 452 7.60 -12.80 -55.56
CA PRO A 452 6.12 -12.60 -55.58
C PRO A 452 5.48 -12.77 -56.99
N THR A 453 4.14 -12.67 -57.12
CA THR A 453 3.34 -12.16 -58.30
C THR A 453 1.85 -12.23 -57.93
N GLU A 454 1.11 -11.13 -57.75
CA GLU A 454 0.42 -10.25 -58.73
C GLU A 454 -0.88 -10.79 -59.36
N GLU A 455 -1.96 -10.02 -59.12
CA GLU A 455 -3.16 -9.67 -59.91
C GLU A 455 -4.15 -10.69 -60.53
N HIS A 456 -5.44 -10.53 -60.17
CA HIS A 456 -6.66 -10.41 -61.01
C HIS A 456 -7.88 -10.34 -60.05
N VAL A 457 -8.60 -9.23 -59.81
CA VAL A 457 -9.54 -8.42 -60.63
C VAL A 457 -10.91 -9.10 -60.95
N SER A 458 -11.98 -8.42 -60.50
CA SER A 458 -13.42 -8.47 -60.89
C SER A 458 -14.30 -9.62 -60.36
N ALA A 459 -15.36 -9.43 -59.57
CA ALA A 459 -16.59 -8.60 -59.65
C ALA A 459 -17.78 -9.31 -60.32
N GLU A 460 -18.81 -9.69 -59.54
CA GLU A 460 -20.20 -9.92 -59.99
C GLU A 460 -21.16 -9.83 -58.76
N LYS A 461 -21.90 -8.72 -58.59
CA LYS A 461 -23.36 -8.53 -58.83
C LYS A 461 -24.24 -9.67 -58.31
N ASP A 462 -25.00 -9.47 -57.23
CA ASP A 462 -26.34 -8.84 -57.18
C ASP A 462 -27.43 -9.62 -57.92
N LYS A 463 -28.30 -10.30 -57.14
CA LYS A 463 -29.71 -10.57 -57.48
C LYS A 463 -30.49 -11.04 -56.25
N THR A 464 -31.44 -10.20 -55.87
CA THR A 464 -32.80 -10.49 -55.36
C THR A 464 -33.31 -11.93 -55.60
N ASP A 465 -33.71 -12.63 -54.54
CA ASP A 465 -35.11 -12.90 -54.15
C ASP A 465 -35.16 -13.41 -52.69
#